data_AF-A0A5N5L8K9-F1
#
_entry.id   AF-A0A5N5L8K9-F1
#
_cell.length_a   1.000
_cell.length_b   1.000
_cell.length_c   1.000
_cell.angle_alpha   90.00
_cell.angle_beta   90.00
_cell.angle_gamma   90.00
#
_symmetry.space_group_name_H-M   'P 1'
#
loop_
_entity.id
_entity.type
_entity.pdbx_description
1 polymer ?
#
loop_
_entity_poly.entity_id
_entity_poly.type
_entity_poly.pdbx_seq_one_letter_code
_entity_poly.pdbx_strand_id
1 'polypeptide(L)'
;MLHFFYNCTLYPPSLPHIACLQYGTKQSYVFMEGATPEFDWHRYCESAVSALVSDEAVYGDLVQGFGQALQGGFKLIWKQPNGACQSCEASGGFCGYNNGLHRNFFCICANKRHSTNCYGQGALTTVRPEPHYIYVAIGALIFGGSVIAATVFYFTQKKKVGSYKPV
;
A
#
# COMPACT_ATOMS: atom_id res chain seq x y z
N MET A 1 1.54 7.63 21.32
CA MET A 1 0.82 8.39 20.27
C MET A 1 -0.62 8.63 20.71
N LEU A 2 -1.34 9.60 20.16
CA LEU A 2 -2.80 9.73 20.37
C LEU A 2 -3.56 9.24 19.14
N HIS A 3 -4.64 8.50 19.38
CA HIS A 3 -5.60 8.04 18.38
C HIS A 3 -6.90 8.81 18.54
N PHE A 4 -7.33 9.47 17.47
CA PHE A 4 -8.54 10.25 17.37
C PHE A 4 -9.56 9.51 16.52
N PHE A 5 -10.80 9.47 17.00
CA PHE A 5 -11.94 8.90 16.29
C PHE A 5 -13.04 9.95 16.22
N TYR A 6 -13.37 10.39 15.02
CA TYR A 6 -14.30 11.51 14.79
C TYR A 6 -15.68 11.02 14.40
N ASN A 7 -16.71 11.73 14.89
CA ASN A 7 -18.10 11.59 14.42
C ASN A 7 -18.66 10.17 14.52
N CYS A 8 -18.34 9.45 15.60
CA CYS A 8 -18.77 8.08 15.84
C CYS A 8 -20.27 7.99 16.12
N THR A 9 -20.95 7.05 15.46
CA THR A 9 -22.39 6.80 15.65
C THR A 9 -22.69 5.70 16.66
N LEU A 10 -21.74 4.79 16.87
CA LEU A 10 -21.81 3.73 17.87
C LEU A 10 -20.49 3.70 18.64
N TYR A 11 -20.59 3.48 19.94
CA TYR A 11 -19.47 3.52 20.86
C TYR A 11 -19.80 2.76 22.15
N PRO A 12 -18.80 2.22 22.86
CA PRO A 12 -18.99 1.64 24.18
C PRO A 12 -19.56 2.66 25.17
N PRO A 13 -20.41 2.24 26.13
CA PRO A 13 -20.97 3.13 27.13
C PRO A 13 -19.91 3.65 28.10
N SER A 14 -20.18 4.79 28.73
CA SER A 14 -19.36 5.39 29.81
C SER A 14 -17.95 5.83 29.41
N LEU A 15 -17.66 5.99 28.12
CA LEU A 15 -16.39 6.55 27.66
C LEU A 15 -16.44 8.08 27.65
N PRO A 16 -15.39 8.76 28.15
CA PRO A 16 -15.31 10.21 28.08
C PRO A 16 -15.09 10.62 26.61
N HIS A 17 -15.94 11.53 26.13
CA HIS A 17 -15.92 12.01 24.74
C HIS A 17 -15.52 13.48 24.69
N ILE A 18 -14.98 13.93 23.55
CA ILE A 18 -14.59 15.31 23.31
C ILE A 18 -15.86 16.16 23.15
N ALA A 19 -16.30 16.81 24.23
CA ALA A 19 -17.59 17.50 24.31
C ALA A 19 -17.80 18.56 23.21
N CYS A 20 -16.76 19.31 22.83
CA CYS A 20 -16.86 20.34 21.79
C CYS A 20 -17.00 19.78 20.36
N LEU A 21 -16.79 18.47 20.18
CA LEU A 21 -16.95 17.76 18.91
C LEU A 21 -18.20 16.86 18.90
N GLN A 22 -19.13 17.10 19.83
CA GLN A 22 -20.43 16.44 19.82
C GLN A 22 -21.39 17.15 18.86
N TYR A 23 -21.99 16.39 17.95
CA TYR A 23 -23.04 16.89 17.05
C TYR A 23 -24.21 15.90 16.99
N GLY A 24 -25.33 16.29 17.60
CA GLY A 24 -26.48 15.39 17.77
C GLY A 24 -26.10 14.15 18.59
N THR A 25 -26.24 12.97 18.00
CA THR A 25 -25.84 11.68 18.59
C THR A 25 -24.42 11.28 18.26
N LYS A 26 -23.72 12.01 17.38
CA LYS A 26 -22.34 11.71 17.02
C LYS A 26 -21.39 12.23 18.08
N GLN A 27 -20.46 11.38 18.51
CA GLN A 27 -19.43 11.72 19.51
C GLN A 27 -18.03 11.43 18.95
N SER A 28 -17.04 12.16 19.45
CA SER A 28 -15.64 11.98 19.06
C SER A 28 -14.79 11.63 20.27
N TYR A 29 -13.77 10.81 20.07
CA TYR A 29 -12.95 10.23 21.14
C TYR A 29 -11.46 10.40 20.88
N VAL A 30 -10.70 10.45 21.96
CA VAL A 30 -9.24 10.46 21.94
C VAL A 30 -8.71 9.46 22.95
N PHE A 31 -7.77 8.64 22.53
CA PHE A 31 -7.10 7.67 23.40
C PHE A 31 -5.59 7.73 23.19
N MET A 32 -4.83 7.39 24.22
CA MET A 32 -3.43 7.08 24.05
C MET A 32 -3.27 5.71 23.40
N GLU A 33 -2.23 5.56 22.59
CA GLU A 33 -1.77 4.27 22.08
C GLU A 33 -1.61 3.25 23.20
N GLY A 34 -2.21 2.07 23.04
CA GLY A 34 -2.28 1.03 24.07
C GLY A 34 -3.44 1.17 25.07
N ALA A 35 -4.12 2.32 25.12
CA ALA A 35 -5.30 2.57 25.96
C ALA A 35 -6.61 2.63 25.16
N THR A 36 -6.57 2.41 23.85
CA THR A 36 -7.77 2.36 23.01
C THR A 36 -8.60 1.11 23.35
N PRO A 37 -9.89 1.25 23.72
CA PRO A 37 -10.76 0.11 23.98
C PRO A 37 -10.92 -0.79 22.77
N GLU A 38 -11.06 -2.09 23.01
CA GLU A 38 -11.33 -3.08 21.97
C GLU A 38 -12.75 -2.87 21.40
N PHE A 39 -12.82 -2.17 20.27
CA PHE A 39 -14.05 -1.82 19.56
C PHE A 39 -13.73 -1.53 18.09
N ASP A 40 -14.69 -1.73 17.19
CA ASP A 40 -14.52 -1.52 15.75
C ASP A 40 -14.67 -0.04 15.37
N TRP A 41 -13.76 0.79 15.89
CA TRP A 41 -13.80 2.24 15.72
C TRP A 41 -13.79 2.67 14.25
N HIS A 42 -13.03 1.99 13.39
CA HIS A 42 -12.92 2.30 11.97
C HIS A 42 -14.23 2.11 11.20
N ARG A 43 -15.11 1.23 11.68
CA ARG A 43 -16.42 0.98 11.08
C ARG A 43 -17.47 1.98 11.52
N TYR A 44 -17.41 2.42 12.78
CA TYR A 44 -18.48 3.22 13.40
C TYR A 44 -18.17 4.71 13.49
N CYS A 45 -16.95 5.11 13.15
CA CYS A 45 -16.51 6.50 13.10
C CYS A 45 -16.21 6.91 11.67
N GLU A 46 -16.43 8.19 11.37
CA GLU A 46 -16.27 8.74 10.02
C GLU A 46 -14.80 8.84 9.62
N SER A 47 -13.93 9.15 10.57
CA SER A 47 -12.50 9.18 10.36
C SER A 47 -11.72 8.82 11.61
N ALA A 48 -10.51 8.29 11.40
CA ALA A 48 -9.57 7.96 12.44
C ALA A 48 -8.19 8.53 12.09
N VAL A 49 -7.57 9.22 13.04
CA VAL A 49 -6.27 9.88 12.84
C VAL A 49 -5.35 9.53 14.01
N SER A 50 -4.09 9.23 13.72
CA SER A 50 -3.08 8.98 14.75
C SER A 50 -2.01 10.07 14.68
N ALA A 51 -1.73 10.73 15.78
CA ALA A 51 -0.78 11.84 15.83
C ALA A 51 0.10 11.79 17.07
N LEU A 52 1.38 12.11 16.88
CA LEU A 52 2.36 12.30 17.95
C LEU A 52 2.20 13.73 18.48
N VAL A 53 1.92 13.86 19.77
CA VAL A 53 1.85 15.14 20.51
C VAL A 53 2.98 15.20 21.53
N SER A 54 3.27 16.41 22.03
CA SER A 54 4.25 16.62 23.10
C SER A 54 3.88 15.83 24.36
N ASP A 55 4.87 15.35 25.10
CA ASP A 55 4.66 14.57 26.32
C ASP A 55 4.02 15.42 27.44
N GLU A 56 4.27 16.74 27.43
CA GLU A 56 3.70 17.74 28.35
C GLU A 56 2.19 17.91 28.18
N ALA A 57 1.68 17.70 26.97
CA ALA A 57 0.28 17.81 26.62
C ALA A 57 -0.59 16.67 27.16
N VAL A 58 0.03 15.61 27.67
CA VAL A 58 -0.64 14.36 28.05
C VAL A 58 -0.71 14.14 29.56
N TYR A 59 -0.23 15.10 30.36
CA TYR A 59 -0.16 14.99 31.82
C TYR A 59 -1.50 15.26 32.56
N GLY A 60 -2.65 14.95 31.96
CA GLY A 60 -3.97 15.25 32.55
C GLY A 60 -5.13 14.51 31.90
N ASP A 61 -6.36 14.97 32.17
CA ASP A 61 -7.55 14.49 31.46
C ASP A 61 -7.43 14.83 29.96
N LEU A 62 -7.15 13.81 29.15
CA LEU A 62 -6.98 13.95 27.70
C LEU A 62 -8.20 14.58 27.01
N VAL A 63 -9.40 14.43 27.57
CA VAL A 63 -10.62 14.96 26.98
C VAL A 63 -10.75 16.47 27.23
N GLN A 64 -10.38 16.94 28.42
CA GLN A 64 -10.34 18.38 28.74
C GLN A 64 -9.07 19.06 28.23
N GLY A 65 -7.93 18.38 28.34
CA GLY A 65 -6.61 18.82 27.92
C GLY A 65 -6.37 18.74 26.41
N PHE A 66 -7.29 18.14 25.65
CA PHE A 66 -7.20 17.99 24.18
C PHE A 66 -6.85 19.30 23.47
N GLY A 67 -7.54 20.40 23.82
CA GLY A 67 -7.29 21.70 23.19
C GLY A 67 -5.88 22.23 23.46
N GLN A 68 -5.41 22.08 24.71
CA GLN A 68 -4.04 22.45 25.10
C GLN A 68 -3.00 21.55 24.41
N ALA A 69 -3.31 20.27 24.26
CA ALA A 69 -2.46 19.33 23.57
C ALA A 69 -2.24 19.69 22.10
N LEU A 70 -3.29 20.11 21.41
CA LEU A 70 -3.20 20.61 20.04
C LEU A 70 -2.44 21.95 19.96
N GLN A 71 -2.62 22.85 20.93
CA GLN A 71 -1.89 24.13 20.98
C GLN A 71 -0.38 23.93 21.19
N GLY A 72 0.02 22.89 21.93
CA GLY A 72 1.42 22.48 22.08
C GLY A 72 2.06 21.92 20.80
N GLY A 73 1.25 21.68 19.76
CA GLY A 73 1.69 21.21 18.47
C GLY A 73 2.00 19.71 18.42
N PHE A 74 2.42 19.26 17.24
CA PHE A 74 2.69 17.86 16.95
C PHE A 74 4.19 17.59 16.93
N LYS A 75 4.60 16.51 17.62
CA LYS A 75 5.99 16.06 17.62
C LYS A 75 6.27 15.34 16.31
N LEU A 76 6.97 16.01 15.40
CA LEU A 76 7.45 15.39 14.18
C LEU A 76 8.73 14.61 14.50
N ILE A 77 8.68 13.29 14.41
CA ILE A 77 9.89 12.48 14.43
C ILE A 77 10.50 12.56 13.03
N TRP A 78 11.62 13.28 12.91
CA TRP A 78 12.49 13.16 11.75
C TRP A 78 13.11 11.76 11.78
N LYS A 79 12.55 10.83 11.01
CA LYS A 79 13.27 9.59 10.72
C LYS A 79 14.49 9.98 9.92
N GLN A 80 15.68 9.70 10.47
CA GLN A 80 16.95 9.92 9.79
C GLN A 80 16.83 9.47 8.34
N PRO A 81 17.28 10.29 7.36
CA PRO A 81 17.17 9.90 5.97
C PRO A 81 17.80 8.52 5.84
N ASN A 82 16.99 7.56 5.38
CA ASN A 82 17.46 6.21 5.08
C ASN A 82 18.78 6.36 4.29
N GLY A 83 19.77 5.48 4.44
CA GLY A 83 21.05 5.62 3.70
C GLY A 83 20.85 5.83 2.18
N ALA A 84 19.73 5.35 1.63
CA ALA A 84 19.27 5.63 0.28
C ALA A 84 18.92 7.12 0.00
N CYS A 85 18.22 7.83 0.91
CA CYS A 85 17.95 9.27 0.77
C CYS A 85 19.24 10.08 0.81
N GLN A 86 20.15 9.78 1.74
CA GLN A 86 21.45 10.45 1.81
C GLN A 86 22.26 10.23 0.50
N SER A 87 22.26 9.01 -0.04
CA SER A 87 22.91 8.72 -1.33
C SER A 87 22.26 9.47 -2.50
N CYS A 88 20.93 9.59 -2.50
CA CYS A 88 20.18 10.34 -3.50
C CYS A 88 20.53 11.83 -3.48
N GLU A 89 20.47 12.46 -2.32
CA GLU A 89 20.79 13.89 -2.14
C GLU A 89 22.25 14.18 -2.45
N ALA A 90 23.17 13.30 -2.04
CA ALA A 90 24.59 13.39 -2.38
C ALA A 90 24.84 13.34 -3.90
N SER A 91 23.93 12.73 -4.67
CA SER A 91 24.00 12.68 -6.14
C SER A 91 23.27 13.82 -6.85
N GLY A 92 22.77 14.81 -6.11
CA GLY A 92 22.01 15.94 -6.64
C GLY A 92 20.55 15.64 -6.94
N GLY A 93 20.00 14.55 -6.39
CA GLY A 93 18.59 14.18 -6.51
C GLY A 93 17.75 14.56 -5.29
N PHE A 94 16.43 14.43 -5.41
CA PHE A 94 15.50 14.60 -4.30
C PHE A 94 14.88 13.27 -3.91
N CYS A 95 14.87 12.95 -2.62
CA CYS A 95 14.36 11.67 -2.16
C CYS A 95 12.84 11.69 -1.98
N GLY A 96 12.17 10.57 -2.29
CA GLY A 96 10.72 10.47 -2.28
C GLY A 96 10.23 9.07 -1.93
N TYR A 97 8.95 8.97 -1.57
CA TYR A 97 8.30 7.70 -1.24
C TYR A 97 6.93 7.63 -1.93
N ASN A 98 6.57 6.45 -2.43
CA ASN A 98 5.23 6.24 -2.97
C ASN A 98 4.19 6.16 -1.86
N ASN A 99 2.99 6.68 -2.15
CA ASN A 99 1.82 6.53 -1.29
C ASN A 99 1.32 5.08 -1.38
N GLY A 100 1.30 4.36 -0.27
CA GLY A 100 0.84 2.97 -0.20
C GLY A 100 1.29 2.25 1.07
N LEU A 101 0.78 1.03 1.26
CA LEU A 101 1.12 0.15 2.39
C LEU A 101 2.61 -0.17 2.50
N HIS A 102 3.32 -0.17 1.36
CA HIS A 102 4.77 -0.33 1.30
C HIS A 102 5.32 0.97 0.75
N ARG A 103 5.80 1.84 1.66
CA ARG A 103 6.39 3.15 1.33
C ARG A 103 7.68 2.95 0.55
N ASN A 104 7.55 2.65 -0.74
CA ASN A 104 8.68 2.34 -1.60
C ASN A 104 9.47 3.63 -1.86
N PHE A 105 10.74 3.62 -1.45
CA PHE A 105 11.69 4.70 -1.69
C PHE A 105 12.00 4.84 -3.18
N PHE A 106 12.17 6.09 -3.63
CA PHE A 106 12.77 6.42 -4.92
C PHE A 106 13.56 7.73 -4.85
N CYS A 107 14.49 7.90 -5.78
CA CYS A 107 15.27 9.11 -5.96
C CYS A 107 14.83 9.83 -7.24
N ILE A 108 14.47 11.10 -7.14
CA ILE A 108 14.10 11.96 -8.26
C ILE A 108 15.37 12.62 -8.78
N CYS A 109 15.77 12.27 -10.00
CA CYS A 109 16.91 12.87 -10.69
C CYS A 109 16.40 13.73 -11.86
N ALA A 110 17.26 14.60 -12.41
CA ALA A 110 16.92 15.47 -13.53
C ALA A 110 16.32 14.72 -14.74
N ASN A 111 16.78 13.49 -14.99
CA ASN A 111 16.32 12.69 -16.12
C ASN A 111 15.07 11.84 -15.79
N LYS A 112 15.10 11.11 -14.67
CA LYS A 112 14.07 10.14 -14.30
C LYS A 112 14.12 9.78 -12.81
N ARG A 113 13.17 8.95 -12.36
CA ARG A 113 13.22 8.30 -11.04
C ARG A 113 14.19 7.12 -11.06
N HIS A 114 15.02 7.04 -10.04
CA HIS A 114 15.96 5.94 -9.76
C HIS A 114 15.61 5.26 -8.44
N SER A 115 16.09 4.03 -8.23
CA SER A 115 15.85 3.29 -6.99
C SER A 115 16.66 3.84 -5.80
N THR A 116 17.79 4.51 -6.06
CA THR A 116 18.77 4.78 -5.00
C THR A 116 19.43 6.16 -5.14
N ASN A 117 20.07 6.45 -6.28
CA ASN A 117 20.76 7.72 -6.53
C ASN A 117 20.84 8.03 -8.04
N CYS A 118 21.37 9.21 -8.37
CA CYS A 118 21.52 9.74 -9.73
C CYS A 118 22.86 9.39 -10.39
N TYR A 119 23.74 8.65 -9.71
CA TYR A 119 25.00 8.18 -10.29
C TYR A 119 24.81 7.02 -11.27
N GLY A 120 23.66 6.35 -11.22
CA GLY A 120 23.31 5.28 -12.14
C GLY A 120 23.08 5.82 -13.55
N GLN A 121 24.13 5.85 -14.37
CA GLN A 121 24.00 5.89 -15.82
C GLN A 121 23.02 4.78 -16.23
N GLY A 122 21.83 5.19 -16.71
CA GLY A 122 20.84 4.33 -17.36
C GLY A 122 20.84 2.87 -16.91
N ALA A 123 20.49 2.58 -15.66
CA ALA A 123 20.00 1.24 -15.35
C ALA A 123 18.79 1.06 -16.27
N LEU A 124 18.97 0.24 -17.31
CA LEU A 124 17.90 -0.33 -18.09
C LEU A 124 16.90 -0.83 -17.05
N THR A 125 15.73 -0.21 -17.04
CA THR A 125 14.57 -0.88 -16.48
C THR A 125 14.59 -2.25 -17.12
N THR A 126 14.93 -3.28 -16.36
CA THR A 126 14.39 -4.60 -16.62
C THR A 126 12.90 -4.36 -16.56
N VAL A 127 12.31 -4.10 -17.72
CA VAL A 127 10.87 -4.08 -17.94
C VAL A 127 10.45 -5.39 -17.31
N ARG A 128 9.81 -5.34 -16.14
CA ARG A 128 9.11 -6.49 -15.59
C ARG A 128 8.10 -6.81 -16.68
N PRO A 129 8.25 -7.90 -17.45
CA PRO A 129 7.31 -8.16 -18.51
C PRO A 129 5.95 -8.27 -17.84
N GLU A 130 5.02 -7.45 -18.30
CA GLU A 130 3.60 -7.57 -17.98
C GLU A 130 3.23 -9.06 -18.01
N PRO A 131 2.51 -9.60 -17.01
CA PRO A 131 2.21 -11.03 -16.90
C PRO A 131 1.49 -11.57 -18.16
N HIS A 132 0.90 -10.68 -18.95
CA HIS A 132 0.30 -10.95 -20.25
C HIS A 132 1.23 -11.65 -21.26
N TYR A 133 2.54 -11.38 -21.27
CA TYR A 133 3.45 -12.02 -22.23
C TYR A 133 3.60 -13.53 -21.99
N ILE A 134 3.56 -13.95 -20.71
CA ILE A 134 3.66 -15.36 -20.32
C ILE A 134 2.44 -16.13 -20.82
N TYR A 135 1.24 -15.56 -20.67
CA TYR A 135 -0.01 -16.20 -21.12
C TYR A 135 -0.08 -16.37 -22.64
N VAL A 136 0.45 -15.42 -23.42
CA VAL A 136 0.51 -15.51 -24.89
C VAL A 136 1.45 -16.63 -25.34
N ALA A 137 2.62 -16.76 -24.70
CA ALA A 137 3.58 -17.81 -25.04
C ALA A 137 3.04 -19.23 -24.78
N ILE A 138 2.33 -19.43 -23.66
CA ILE A 138 1.71 -20.72 -23.32
C ILE A 138 0.59 -21.06 -24.33
N GLY A 139 -0.23 -20.07 -24.71
CA GLY A 139 -1.30 -20.27 -25.69
C GLY A 139 -0.79 -20.75 -27.06
N ALA A 140 0.32 -20.16 -27.54
CA ALA A 140 0.91 -20.54 -28.82
C ALA A 140 1.46 -21.98 -28.82
N LEU A 141 2.07 -22.44 -27.73
CA LEU A 141 2.61 -23.80 -27.61
C LEU A 141 1.50 -24.86 -27.60
N ILE A 142 0.41 -24.62 -26.87
CA ILE A 142 -0.71 -25.57 -26.78
C ILE A 142 -1.43 -25.67 -28.12
N PHE A 143 -1.70 -24.54 -28.79
CA PHE A 143 -2.42 -24.52 -30.05
C PHE A 143 -1.58 -25.09 -31.21
N GLY A 144 -0.28 -24.78 -31.25
CA GLY A 144 0.63 -25.36 -32.24
C GLY A 144 0.76 -26.88 -32.07
N GLY A 145 0.91 -27.35 -30.83
CA GLY A 145 1.03 -28.78 -30.54
C GLY A 145 -0.21 -29.59 -30.92
N SER A 146 -1.41 -29.06 -30.65
CA SER A 146 -2.67 -29.76 -30.97
C SER A 146 -2.90 -29.91 -32.47
N VAL A 147 -2.57 -28.88 -33.27
CA VAL A 147 -2.70 -28.92 -34.74
C VAL A 147 -1.75 -29.95 -35.36
N ILE A 148 -0.50 -30.03 -34.86
CA ILE A 148 0.49 -31.00 -35.33
C ILE A 148 0.03 -32.43 -34.99
N ALA A 149 -0.43 -32.66 -33.75
CA ALA A 149 -0.93 -33.96 -33.33
C ALA A 149 -2.15 -34.40 -34.17
N ALA A 150 -3.10 -33.49 -34.42
CA ALA A 150 -4.28 -33.76 -35.23
C ALA A 150 -3.93 -34.08 -36.69
N THR A 151 -2.98 -33.36 -37.29
CA THR A 151 -2.53 -33.63 -38.67
C THR A 151 -1.82 -34.98 -38.77
N VAL A 152 -0.92 -35.30 -37.84
CA VAL A 152 -0.27 -36.62 -37.78
C VAL A 152 -1.30 -37.74 -37.60
N PHE A 153 -2.26 -37.57 -36.70
CA PHE A 153 -3.34 -38.53 -36.49
C PHE A 153 -4.20 -38.72 -37.75
N TYR A 154 -4.54 -37.64 -38.44
CA TYR A 154 -5.27 -37.71 -39.70
C TYR A 154 -4.49 -38.47 -40.80
N PHE A 155 -3.20 -38.21 -40.97
CA PHE A 155 -2.37 -38.90 -41.96
C PHE A 155 -2.16 -40.38 -41.62
N THR A 156 -2.02 -40.73 -40.33
CA THR A 156 -1.92 -42.14 -39.91
C THR A 156 -3.23 -42.90 -40.12
N GLN A 157 -4.38 -42.29 -39.84
CA GLN A 157 -5.69 -42.86 -40.16
C GLN A 157 -5.88 -43.04 -41.68
N LYS A 158 -5.51 -42.03 -42.49
CA LYS A 158 -5.58 -42.12 -43.96
C LYS A 158 -4.72 -43.25 -44.52
N LYS A 159 -3.50 -43.46 -43.97
CA LYS A 159 -2.64 -44.59 -44.33
C LYS A 159 -3.30 -45.94 -44.00
N LYS A 160 -3.95 -46.06 -42.84
CA LYS A 160 -4.68 -47.28 -42.47
C LYS A 160 -5.82 -47.55 -43.46
N VAL A 161 -6.67 -46.56 -43.74
CA VAL A 161 -7.80 -46.73 -44.67
C VAL A 161 -7.34 -47.03 -46.11
N GLY A 162 -6.22 -46.45 -46.56
CA GLY A 162 -5.64 -46.75 -47.88
C GLY A 162 -5.04 -48.17 -48.00
N SER A 163 -4.62 -48.77 -46.88
CA SER A 163 -4.11 -50.15 -46.83
C SER A 163 -5.22 -51.20 -46.74
N TYR A 164 -6.44 -50.81 -46.35
CA TYR A 164 -7.64 -51.65 -46.36
C TYR A 164 -8.48 -51.43 -47.64
N LYS A 165 -7.84 -51.32 -48.82
CA LYS A 165 -8.54 -51.55 -50.09
C LYS A 165 -8.48 -53.05 -50.39
N PRO A 166 -9.60 -53.79 -50.32
CA PRO A 166 -9.62 -55.17 -50.78
C PRO A 166 -9.38 -55.20 -52.30
N VAL A 167 -8.51 -56.12 -52.74
CA VAL A 167 -8.43 -56.60 -54.14
C VAL A 167 -9.70 -57.37 -54.45
#